data_AF-A0A7I9YDB7-F1
#
_entry.id   AF-A0A7I9YDB7-F1
#
_cell.length_a   1.000
_cell.length_b   1.000
_cell.length_c   1.000
_cell.angle_alpha   90.00
_cell.angle_beta   90.00
_cell.angle_gamma   90.00
#
_symmetry.space_group_name_H-M   'P 1'
#
loop_
_entity.id
_entity.type
_entity.pdbx_description
1 polymer ?
#
loop_
_entity_poly.entity_id
_entity_poly.type
_entity_poly.pdbx_seq_one_letter_code
_entity_poly.pdbx_strand_id
1 'polypeptide(L)'
;MDELRRTGLAKMNEVYGWEMPDFEGDPYFDLTVDHLFGKIWTRPGLSMRDKRIMTLTAVAAVGNRDLAEIQINAALLNGELTEAELKEMAVFVTHYLGFPLGSALNGAVDAVVARRKKAAAKGQAEDKKANVDAAVKMHGGG
;
A
#
# COMPACT_ATOMS: atom_id res chain seq x y z
N MET A 1 15.53 16.96 -12.26
CA MET A 1 15.40 15.80 -11.37
C MET A 1 16.75 15.15 -11.17
N ASP A 2 17.24 15.11 -9.94
CA ASP A 2 18.45 14.36 -9.59
C ASP A 2 18.19 12.83 -9.58
N GLU A 3 19.26 12.04 -9.51
CA GLU A 3 19.18 10.58 -9.56
C GLU A 3 18.42 9.96 -8.37
N LEU A 4 18.50 10.60 -7.20
CA LEU A 4 17.83 10.12 -6.00
C LEU A 4 16.31 10.23 -6.16
N ARG A 5 15.82 11.40 -6.59
CA ARG A 5 14.39 11.63 -6.84
C ARG A 5 13.85 10.68 -7.91
N ARG A 6 14.60 10.49 -9.01
CA ARG A 6 14.23 9.52 -10.06
C ARG A 6 14.10 8.10 -9.51
N THR A 7 15.05 7.68 -8.67
CA THR A 7 15.01 6.37 -8.01
C THR A 7 13.82 6.28 -7.03
N GLY A 8 13.55 7.35 -6.30
CA GLY A 8 12.41 7.48 -5.40
C GLY A 8 11.08 7.30 -6.10
N LEU A 9 10.85 8.04 -7.19
CA LEU A 9 9.61 7.94 -7.98
C LEU A 9 9.46 6.55 -8.59
N ALA A 10 10.53 5.98 -9.16
CA ALA A 10 10.51 4.63 -9.70
C ALA A 10 10.15 3.59 -8.63
N LYS A 11 10.76 3.69 -7.44
CA LYS A 11 10.46 2.79 -6.33
C LYS A 11 9.06 3.00 -5.78
N MET A 12 8.58 4.24 -5.66
CA MET A 12 7.22 4.56 -5.24
C MET A 12 6.20 3.91 -6.19
N ASN A 13 6.41 4.07 -7.49
CA ASN A 13 5.55 3.47 -8.52
C ASN A 13 5.56 1.95 -8.47
N GLU A 14 6.72 1.33 -8.18
CA GLU A 14 6.82 -0.11 -7.96
C GLU A 14 6.06 -0.56 -6.70
N VAL A 15 6.19 0.17 -5.58
CA VAL A 15 5.51 -0.15 -4.31
C VAL A 15 4.01 -0.07 -4.44
N TYR A 16 3.52 0.90 -5.19
CA TYR A 16 2.10 1.17 -5.27
C TYR A 16 1.46 0.46 -6.48
N GLY A 17 2.19 0.28 -7.58
CA GLY A 17 1.71 -0.37 -8.80
C GLY A 17 1.03 0.59 -9.78
N TRP A 18 1.24 1.90 -9.62
CA TRP A 18 0.77 2.95 -10.53
C TRP A 18 1.77 4.10 -10.62
N GLU A 19 1.64 4.93 -11.65
CA GLU A 19 2.50 6.10 -11.84
C GLU A 19 1.98 7.28 -11.02
N MET A 20 2.79 7.72 -10.06
CA MET A 20 2.51 8.88 -9.21
C MET A 20 2.92 10.18 -9.94
N PRO A 21 2.04 11.21 -9.96
CA PRO A 21 2.45 12.54 -10.37
C PRO A 21 3.58 13.04 -9.46
N ASP A 22 4.56 13.72 -10.05
CA ASP A 22 5.64 14.34 -9.30
C ASP A 22 5.21 15.73 -8.79
N PHE A 23 4.96 15.84 -7.48
CA PHE A 23 4.64 17.10 -6.80
C PHE A 23 5.91 17.77 -6.24
N GLU A 24 6.90 18.01 -7.11
CA GLU A 24 8.18 18.63 -6.75
C GLU A 24 8.00 19.99 -6.09
N GLY A 25 8.64 20.17 -4.94
CA GLY A 25 8.54 21.37 -4.11
C GLY A 25 7.52 21.29 -2.97
N ASP A 26 6.69 20.23 -2.92
CA ASP A 26 5.93 19.93 -1.70
C ASP A 26 6.84 19.22 -0.67
N PRO A 27 7.08 19.81 0.52
CA PRO A 27 8.05 19.27 1.47
C PRO A 27 7.72 17.84 1.95
N TYR A 28 6.43 17.47 1.99
CA TYR A 28 6.01 16.15 2.45
C TYR A 28 6.20 15.09 1.36
N PHE A 29 5.82 15.43 0.12
CA PHE A 29 6.05 14.60 -1.05
C PHE A 29 7.55 14.42 -1.32
N ASP A 30 8.35 15.48 -1.24
CA ASP A 30 9.79 15.43 -1.42
C ASP A 30 10.45 14.50 -0.39
N LEU A 31 10.08 14.59 0.89
CA LEU A 31 10.56 13.64 1.91
C LEU A 31 10.14 12.20 1.61
N THR A 32 8.90 12.00 1.13
CA THR A 32 8.37 10.69 0.79
C THR A 32 9.13 10.06 -0.38
N VAL A 33 9.33 10.82 -1.45
CA VAL A 33 10.02 10.35 -2.65
C VAL A 33 11.51 10.17 -2.39
N ASP A 34 12.20 11.21 -1.93
CA ASP A 34 13.66 11.23 -1.89
C ASP A 34 14.22 10.42 -0.72
N HIS A 35 13.52 10.37 0.42
CA HIS A 35 13.97 9.63 1.59
C HIS A 35 13.29 8.26 1.71
N LEU A 36 11.96 8.20 1.87
CA LEU A 36 11.28 6.93 2.11
C LEU A 36 11.46 5.98 0.91
N PHE A 37 11.15 6.42 -0.31
CA PHE A 37 11.28 5.55 -1.47
C PHE A 37 12.71 5.52 -2.04
N GLY A 38 13.39 6.66 -2.10
CA GLY A 38 14.75 6.76 -2.63
C GLY A 38 15.81 6.04 -1.78
N LYS A 39 15.64 6.04 -0.44
CA LYS A 39 16.68 5.52 0.49
C LYS A 39 16.24 4.39 1.40
N ILE A 40 14.96 4.23 1.73
CA ILE A 40 14.52 3.20 2.69
C ILE A 40 13.98 1.96 1.97
N TRP A 41 13.03 2.13 1.05
CA TRP A 41 12.46 1.00 0.29
C TRP A 41 13.44 0.36 -0.68
N THR A 42 14.46 1.10 -1.14
CA THR A 42 15.54 0.59 -2.01
C THR A 42 16.61 -0.22 -1.27
N ARG A 43 16.62 -0.21 0.07
CA ARG A 43 17.65 -0.92 0.84
C ARG A 43 17.60 -2.43 0.58
N PRO A 44 18.76 -3.09 0.42
CA PRO A 44 18.84 -4.53 0.32
C PRO A 44 18.56 -5.19 1.67
N GLY A 45 18.41 -6.52 1.66
CA GLY A 45 18.27 -7.36 2.86
C GLY A 45 16.85 -7.86 3.13
N LEU A 46 15.82 -7.16 2.65
CA LEU A 46 14.43 -7.62 2.69
C LEU A 46 13.80 -7.49 1.30
N SER A 47 13.04 -8.52 0.90
CA SER A 47 12.28 -8.50 -0.34
C SER A 47 11.13 -7.48 -0.26
N MET A 48 10.54 -7.13 -1.41
CA MET A 48 9.32 -6.31 -1.44
C MET A 48 8.19 -6.95 -0.64
N ARG A 49 8.06 -8.28 -0.73
CA ARG A 49 7.08 -9.05 0.04
C ARG A 49 7.31 -8.94 1.54
N ASP A 50 8.55 -9.08 2.02
CA ASP A 50 8.85 -8.95 3.45
C ASP A 50 8.55 -7.54 3.97
N LYS A 51 8.94 -6.51 3.20
CA LYS A 51 8.63 -5.11 3.52
C LYS A 51 7.12 -4.86 3.55
N ARG A 52 6.36 -5.47 2.64
CA ARG A 52 4.89 -5.37 2.63
C ARG A 52 4.27 -5.99 3.88
N ILE A 53 4.70 -7.21 4.25
CA ILE A 53 4.21 -7.90 5.45
C ILE A 53 4.46 -7.01 6.68
N MET A 54 5.69 -6.53 6.86
CA MET A 54 6.04 -5.64 7.98
C MET A 54 5.19 -4.35 7.99
N THR A 55 5.01 -3.73 6.83
CA THR A 55 4.20 -2.52 6.68
C THR A 55 2.75 -2.78 7.08
N LEU A 56 2.13 -3.83 6.54
CA LEU A 56 0.75 -4.19 6.85
C LEU A 56 0.57 -4.54 8.33
N THR A 57 1.51 -5.25 8.95
CA THR A 57 1.48 -5.54 10.39
C THR A 57 1.54 -4.25 11.22
N ALA A 58 2.44 -3.32 10.88
CA ALA A 58 2.54 -2.03 11.58
C ALA A 58 1.28 -1.18 11.42
N VAL A 59 0.74 -1.11 10.20
CA VAL A 59 -0.49 -0.38 9.88
C VAL A 59 -1.70 -0.96 10.61
N ALA A 60 -1.80 -2.29 10.70
CA ALA A 60 -2.82 -2.97 11.49
C ALA A 60 -2.68 -2.69 12.99
N ALA A 61 -1.45 -2.69 13.52
CA ALA A 61 -1.17 -2.42 14.93
C ALA A 61 -1.58 -1.01 15.36
N VAL A 62 -1.52 -0.02 14.47
CA VAL A 62 -1.99 1.36 14.74
C VAL A 62 -3.45 1.59 14.35
N GLY A 63 -4.15 0.57 13.84
CA GLY A 63 -5.56 0.65 13.48
C GLY A 63 -5.88 1.55 12.27
N ASN A 64 -4.89 1.82 11.40
CA ASN A 64 -5.09 2.69 10.24
C ASN A 64 -5.68 1.89 9.06
N ARG A 65 -7.00 1.77 9.04
CA ARG A 65 -7.74 1.00 8.03
C ARG A 65 -7.55 1.53 6.61
N ASP A 66 -7.59 2.85 6.41
CA ASP A 66 -7.49 3.44 5.07
C ASP A 66 -6.14 3.11 4.43
N LEU A 67 -5.05 3.24 5.20
CA LEU A 67 -3.73 2.85 4.74
C LEU A 67 -3.62 1.33 4.53
N ALA A 68 -4.26 0.51 5.38
CA ALA A 68 -4.29 -0.93 5.18
C ALA A 68 -4.92 -1.29 3.83
N GLU A 69 -6.07 -0.71 3.50
CA GLU A 69 -6.77 -0.97 2.24
C GLU A 69 -5.91 -0.60 1.01
N ILE A 70 -5.15 0.50 1.06
CA ILE A 70 -4.21 0.89 -0.01
C ILE A 70 -3.09 -0.12 -0.16
N GLN A 71 -2.45 -0.50 0.96
CA GLN A 71 -1.32 -1.43 0.97
C GLN A 71 -1.74 -2.84 0.54
N ILE A 72 -2.94 -3.29 0.94
CA ILE A 72 -3.55 -4.55 0.51
C ILE A 72 -3.79 -4.55 -1.00
N ASN A 73 -4.36 -3.48 -1.55
CA ASN A 73 -4.62 -3.42 -2.99
C ASN A 73 -3.33 -3.43 -3.80
N ALA A 74 -2.30 -2.69 -3.35
CA ALA A 74 -0.97 -2.71 -3.95
C ALA A 74 -0.32 -4.10 -3.88
N ALA A 75 -0.38 -4.77 -2.72
CA ALA A 75 0.17 -6.12 -2.54
C ALA A 75 -0.47 -7.15 -3.49
N LEU A 76 -1.80 -7.08 -3.66
CA LEU A 76 -2.55 -7.94 -4.58
C LEU A 76 -2.25 -7.61 -6.05
N LEU A 77 -2.13 -6.32 -6.38
CA LEU A 77 -1.80 -5.87 -7.74
C LEU A 77 -0.40 -6.30 -8.16
N ASN A 78 0.57 -6.18 -7.26
CA ASN A 78 1.96 -6.53 -7.51
C ASN A 78 2.25 -8.04 -7.39
N GLY A 79 1.26 -8.84 -6.95
CA GLY A 79 1.45 -10.27 -6.70
C GLY A 79 2.39 -10.58 -5.53
N GLU A 80 2.58 -9.62 -4.60
CA GLU A 80 3.43 -9.80 -3.41
C GLU A 80 2.77 -10.73 -2.39
N LEU A 81 1.45 -10.67 -2.27
CA LEU A 81 0.62 -11.47 -1.36
C LEU A 81 -0.68 -11.88 -2.04
N THR A 82 -1.18 -13.06 -1.70
CA THR A 82 -2.50 -13.54 -2.13
C THR A 82 -3.60 -13.13 -1.13
N GLU A 83 -4.87 -13.18 -1.56
CA GLU A 83 -6.02 -13.00 -0.67
C GLU A 83 -5.96 -13.96 0.54
N ALA A 84 -5.62 -15.23 0.31
CA ALA A 84 -5.51 -16.23 1.36
C ALA A 84 -4.42 -15.88 2.39
N GLU A 85 -3.26 -15.43 1.93
CA GLU A 85 -2.16 -15.02 2.83
C GLU A 85 -2.52 -13.78 3.65
N LEU A 86 -3.21 -12.80 3.05
CA LEU A 86 -3.69 -11.62 3.76
C LEU A 86 -4.74 -11.95 4.82
N LYS A 87 -5.62 -12.92 4.53
CA LYS A 87 -6.57 -13.46 5.51
C LYS A 87 -5.85 -14.17 6.66
N GLU A 88 -4.84 -14.97 6.34
CA GLU A 88 -4.04 -15.65 7.36
C GLU A 88 -3.27 -14.65 8.25
N MET A 89 -2.73 -13.58 7.66
CA MET A 89 -2.14 -12.49 8.44
C MET A 89 -3.14 -11.89 9.43
N ALA A 90 -4.38 -11.63 9.01
CA ALA A 90 -5.41 -11.10 9.90
C ALA A 90 -5.72 -12.05 11.07
N VAL A 91 -5.80 -13.36 10.81
CA VAL A 91 -5.96 -14.38 11.85
C VAL A 91 -4.78 -14.36 12.83
N PHE A 92 -3.55 -14.35 12.32
CA PHE A 92 -2.35 -14.36 13.14
C PHE A 92 -2.26 -13.10 14.02
N VAL A 93 -2.39 -11.91 13.43
CA VAL A 93 -2.24 -10.66 14.19
C VAL A 93 -3.38 -10.44 15.18
N THR A 94 -4.56 -11.04 14.99
CA THR A 94 -5.65 -11.03 16.00
C THR A 94 -5.16 -11.54 17.36
N HIS A 95 -4.26 -12.52 17.39
CA HIS A 95 -3.75 -13.10 18.63
C HIS A 95 -2.77 -12.18 19.38
N TYR A 96 -2.12 -11.25 18.66
CA TYR A 96 -1.12 -10.34 19.24
C TYR A 96 -1.63 -8.92 19.41
N LEU A 97 -2.55 -8.48 18.54
CA LEU A 97 -3.12 -7.13 18.52
C LEU A 97 -4.56 -7.09 19.06
N GLY A 98 -5.15 -8.25 19.34
CA GLY A 98 -6.53 -8.41 19.77
C GLY A 98 -7.54 -8.41 18.61
N PHE A 99 -8.74 -8.90 18.92
CA PHE A 99 -9.85 -8.99 17.98
C PHE A 99 -10.23 -7.68 17.29
N PRO A 100 -10.25 -6.50 17.95
CA PRO A 100 -10.62 -5.25 17.28
C PRO A 100 -9.73 -4.93 16.07
N LEU A 101 -8.40 -5.00 16.23
CA LEU A 101 -7.46 -4.66 15.16
C LEU A 101 -7.34 -5.77 14.12
N GLY A 102 -7.33 -7.03 14.54
CA GLY A 102 -7.28 -8.16 13.61
C GLY A 102 -8.53 -8.28 12.73
N SER A 103 -9.73 -8.10 13.31
CA SER A 103 -10.97 -8.09 12.54
C SER A 103 -11.09 -6.87 11.61
N ALA A 104 -10.55 -5.71 12.00
CA ALA A 104 -10.45 -4.55 11.13
C ALA A 104 -9.57 -4.82 9.91
N LEU A 105 -8.41 -5.47 10.09
CA LEU A 105 -7.56 -5.90 8.96
C LEU A 105 -8.30 -6.92 8.07
N ASN A 106 -8.95 -7.92 8.66
CA ASN A 106 -9.74 -8.90 7.90
C ASN A 106 -10.83 -8.23 7.04
N GLY A 107 -11.55 -7.25 7.61
CA GLY A 107 -12.57 -6.49 6.91
C GLY A 107 -12.00 -5.55 5.82
N ALA A 108 -10.78 -5.03 6.00
CA ALA A 108 -10.08 -4.28 4.96
C ALA A 108 -9.74 -5.18 3.76
N VAL A 109 -9.30 -6.43 4.00
CA VAL A 109 -9.07 -7.42 2.94
C VAL A 109 -10.36 -7.69 2.16
N ASP A 110 -11.48 -7.94 2.85
CA ASP A 110 -12.78 -8.17 2.20
C ASP A 110 -13.21 -6.99 1.33
N ALA A 111 -13.06 -5.77 1.86
CA ALA A 111 -13.45 -4.56 1.15
C ALA A 111 -12.63 -4.37 -0.14
N VAL A 112 -11.32 -4.60 -0.10
CA VAL A 112 -10.45 -4.49 -1.28
C VAL A 112 -10.78 -5.58 -2.31
N VAL A 113 -10.92 -6.84 -1.87
CA VAL A 113 -11.26 -7.95 -2.76
C VAL A 113 -12.61 -7.73 -3.45
N ALA A 114 -13.62 -7.28 -2.70
CA ALA A 114 -14.93 -6.96 -3.27
C ALA A 114 -14.86 -5.83 -4.31
N ARG A 115 -14.08 -4.77 -4.02
CA ARG A 115 -13.84 -3.67 -4.97
C ARG A 115 -13.16 -4.17 -6.24
N ARG A 116 -12.09 -4.97 -6.12
CA ARG A 116 -11.38 -5.58 -7.26
C ARG A 116 -12.29 -6.47 -8.12
N LYS A 117 -13.10 -7.33 -7.50
CA LYS A 117 -14.08 -8.18 -8.21
C LYS A 117 -15.11 -7.33 -8.98
N LYS A 118 -15.62 -6.26 -8.35
CA LYS A 118 -16.56 -5.33 -9.00
C LYS A 118 -15.93 -4.56 -10.16
N ALA A 119 -14.67 -4.13 -10.03
CA ALA A 119 -13.94 -3.46 -11.11
C ALA A 119 -13.71 -4.41 -12.30
N ALA A 120 -13.28 -5.64 -12.03
CA ALA A 120 -13.08 -6.68 -13.06
C ALA A 120 -14.39 -7.00 -13.81
N ALA A 121 -15.52 -7.12 -13.10
CA ALA A 121 -16.83 -7.36 -13.72
C ALA A 121 -17.29 -6.20 -14.64
N LYS A 122 -16.75 -5.00 -14.45
CA LYS A 122 -17.03 -3.81 -15.28
C LYS A 122 -16.02 -3.63 -16.42
N GLY A 123 -15.09 -4.57 -16.62
CA GLY A 123 -14.02 -4.44 -17.62
C GLY A 123 -13.05 -3.30 -17.33
N GLN A 124 -13.00 -2.80 -16.09
CA GLN A 124 -11.99 -1.84 -15.68
C GLN A 124 -10.71 -2.60 -15.37
N ALA A 125 -9.58 -2.16 -15.95
CA ALA A 125 -8.27 -2.74 -15.67
C ALA A 125 -8.03 -2.77 -14.15
N GLU A 126 -7.25 -3.77 -13.70
CA GLU A 126 -6.91 -3.99 -12.28
C GLU A 126 -6.73 -2.66 -11.56
N ASP A 127 -7.44 -2.49 -10.44
CA ASP A 127 -7.86 -1.22 -9.81
C ASP A 127 -6.73 -0.23 -9.44
N LYS A 128 -6.00 0.23 -10.45
CA LYS A 128 -4.95 1.26 -10.39
C LYS A 128 -5.57 2.63 -10.15
N LYS A 129 -6.82 2.82 -10.58
CA LYS A 129 -7.54 4.09 -10.44
C LYS A 129 -7.94 4.37 -9.00
N ALA A 130 -8.47 3.40 -8.24
CA ALA A 130 -8.81 3.63 -6.83
C ALA A 130 -7.60 4.01 -5.98
N ASN A 131 -6.44 3.48 -6.35
CA ASN A 131 -5.18 3.78 -5.72
C ASN A 131 -4.68 5.21 -6.00
N VAL A 132 -4.81 5.69 -7.24
CA VAL A 132 -4.52 7.09 -7.62
C VAL A 132 -5.47 8.04 -6.89
N ASP A 133 -6.77 7.75 -6.88
CA ASP A 133 -7.78 8.59 -6.22
C ASP A 133 -7.53 8.68 -4.70
N ALA A 134 -7.09 7.59 -4.08
CA ALA A 134 -6.69 7.57 -2.67
C ALA A 134 -5.44 8.43 -2.40
N ALA A 135 -4.42 8.35 -3.26
CA ALA A 135 -3.21 9.14 -3.13
C ALA A 135 -3.46 10.65 -3.31
N VAL A 136 -4.31 11.02 -4.29
CA VAL A 136 -4.74 12.42 -4.50
C VAL A 136 -5.52 12.92 -3.29
N LYS A 137 -6.41 12.10 -2.71
CA LYS A 137 -7.16 12.45 -1.50
C LYS A 137 -6.24 12.63 -0.28
N MET A 138 -5.16 11.84 -0.18
CA MET A 138 -4.14 12.00 0.87
C MET A 138 -3.33 13.30 0.74
N HIS A 139 -3.12 13.81 -0.49
CA HIS A 139 -2.46 15.11 -0.74
C HIS A 139 -3.39 16.31 -0.64
N GLY A 140 -4.69 16.15 -0.92
CA GLY A 140 -5.64 17.25 -0.95
C GLY A 140 -5.88 17.92 0.39
N GLY A 141 -5.56 17.26 1.51
CA GLY A 141 -6.05 17.67 2.83
C GLY A 141 -7.57 17.55 2.89
N GLY A 142 -8.09 16.86 3.91
CA GLY A 142 -9.53 16.86 4.17
C GLY A 142 -10.05 18.25 4.49
#